data_AF-A0A954A064-F1
#
_entry.id   AF-A0A954A064-F1
#
_cell.length_a   1.000
_cell.length_b   1.000
_cell.length_c   1.000
_cell.angle_alpha   90.00
_cell.angle_beta   90.00
_cell.angle_gamma   90.00
#
_symmetry.space_group_name_H-M   'P 1'
#
loop_
_entity.id
_entity.type
_entity.pdbx_description
1 polymer ?
#
loop_
_entity_poly.entity_id
_entity_poly.type
_entity_poly.pdbx_seq_one_letter_code
_entity_poly.pdbx_strand_id
1 'polypeptide(L)' 'PLGETPLCERDEGEQVGRVVSAAAIPGGGDSIAFGFLPNAFCDPGTELSLATAEGPRAVVLAP' A
#
# COMPACT_ATOMS: atom_id res chain seq x y z
N PRO A 1 3.35 9.66 18.10
CA PRO A 1 4.13 8.49 17.65
C PRO A 1 4.21 8.50 16.13
N LEU A 2 5.41 8.45 15.54
CA LEU A 2 5.54 8.19 14.11
C LEU A 2 4.89 6.83 13.86
N GLY A 3 3.66 6.87 13.34
CA GLY A 3 2.83 5.69 13.14
C GLY A 3 3.60 4.67 12.33
N GLU A 4 3.55 3.42 12.77
CA GLU A 4 4.20 2.31 12.08
C GLU A 4 3.76 2.33 10.61
N THR A 5 4.72 2.14 9.70
CA THR A 5 4.39 2.21 8.28
C THR A 5 3.47 1.05 7.90
N PRO A 6 2.41 1.29 7.09
CA PRO A 6 1.43 0.26 6.76
C PRO A 6 2.09 -0.99 6.14
N LEU A 7 1.64 -2.16 6.56
CA LEU A 7 2.01 -3.42 5.90
C LEU A 7 1.09 -3.66 4.70
N CYS A 8 1.61 -4.28 3.65
CA CYS A 8 0.78 -4.72 2.52
C CYS A 8 0.35 -6.17 2.77
N GLU A 9 -0.95 -6.43 2.71
CA GLU A 9 -1.56 -7.73 2.94
C GLU A 9 -2.39 -8.19 1.74
N ARG A 10 -2.46 -9.51 1.55
CA ARG A 10 -3.50 -10.13 0.71
C ARG A 10 -4.81 -10.24 1.50
N ASP A 11 -5.89 -10.58 0.81
CA ASP A 11 -7.22 -10.82 1.43
C ASP A 11 -7.20 -11.90 2.54
N GLU A 12 -6.18 -12.76 2.56
CA GLU A 12 -5.99 -13.82 3.56
C GLU A 12 -5.16 -13.38 4.79
N GLY A 13 -4.76 -12.10 4.88
CA GLY A 13 -3.96 -11.56 6.00
C GLY A 13 -2.47 -11.89 5.94
N GLU A 14 -1.99 -12.47 4.83
CA GLU A 14 -0.55 -12.69 4.61
C GLU A 14 0.13 -11.36 4.29
N GLN A 15 1.10 -10.97 5.13
CA GLN A 15 1.95 -9.82 4.87
C GLN A 15 2.88 -10.11 3.68
N VAL A 16 2.67 -9.40 2.59
CA VAL A 16 3.46 -9.51 1.35
C VAL A 16 4.43 -8.36 1.16
N GLY A 17 4.27 -7.25 1.88
CA GLY A 17 5.12 -6.08 1.67
C GLY A 17 5.06 -5.05 2.79
N ARG A 18 5.69 -3.91 2.53
CA ARG A 18 5.75 -2.80 3.49
C ARG A 18 5.86 -1.45 2.79
N VAL A 19 5.02 -0.51 3.22
CA VAL A 19 5.14 0.90 2.85
C VAL A 19 6.33 1.52 3.60
N VAL A 20 7.10 2.36 2.93
CA VAL A 20 8.21 3.13 3.52
C VAL A 20 7.90 4.62 3.64
N SER A 21 7.05 5.14 2.76
CA SER A 21 6.63 6.55 2.75
C SER A 21 5.26 6.67 2.12
N ALA A 22 4.47 7.64 2.57
CA ALA A 22 3.17 7.96 1.99
C ALA A 22 2.91 9.46 2.05
N ALA A 23 2.16 9.98 1.07
CA ALA A 23 1.76 11.38 1.01
C ALA A 23 0.35 11.51 0.46
N ALA A 24 -0.44 12.41 1.03
CA ALA A 24 -1.74 12.79 0.48
C ALA A 24 -1.54 13.62 -0.80
N ILE A 25 -2.37 13.40 -1.82
CA ILE A 25 -2.38 14.22 -3.04
C ILE A 25 -3.18 15.50 -2.76
N PRO A 26 -2.61 16.70 -2.91
CA PRO A 26 -3.35 17.92 -2.67
C PRO A 26 -4.56 18.05 -3.60
N GLY A 27 -5.76 18.23 -3.03
CA GLY A 27 -6.99 18.46 -3.79
C GLY A 27 -7.71 17.20 -4.30
N GLY A 28 -7.13 16.01 -4.14
CA GLY A 28 -7.79 14.72 -4.35
C GLY A 28 -7.90 13.98 -3.02
N GLY A 29 -8.97 13.24 -2.77
CA GLY A 29 -9.10 12.42 -1.55
C GLY A 29 -8.11 11.25 -1.47
N ASP A 30 -7.15 11.19 -2.40
CA ASP A 30 -6.26 10.07 -2.63
C ASP A 30 -4.90 10.28 -1.95
N SER A 31 -4.18 9.18 -1.76
CA SER A 31 -2.81 9.18 -1.25
C SER A 31 -1.92 8.31 -2.13
N ILE A 32 -0.65 8.71 -2.27
CA ILE A 32 0.38 7.88 -2.88
C ILE A 32 1.22 7.23 -1.78
N ALA A 33 1.70 6.02 -2.03
CA ALA A 33 2.61 5.32 -1.15
C ALA A 33 3.77 4.72 -1.95
N PHE A 34 4.95 4.74 -1.35
CA PHE A 34 6.13 4.03 -1.82
C PHE A 34 6.45 2.90 -0.86
N GLY A 35 6.80 1.73 -1.36
CA GLY A 35 7.04 0.54 -0.55
C GLY A 35 7.82 -0.54 -1.27
N PHE A 36 8.05 -1.63 -0.56
CA PHE A 36 8.65 -2.85 -1.09
C PHE A 36 7.58 -3.92 -1.27
N LEU A 37 7.59 -4.55 -2.44
CA LEU A 37 6.75 -5.69 -2.81
C LEU A 37 7.60 -6.75 -3.51
N PRO A 38 7.31 -8.05 -3.32
CA PRO A 38 7.84 -9.11 -4.16
C PRO A 38 7.40 -8.89 -5.60
N ASN A 39 8.26 -9.29 -6.55
CA ASN A 39 8.01 -9.07 -7.99
C ASN A 39 6.64 -9.59 -8.46
N ALA A 40 6.16 -10.69 -7.88
CA ALA A 40 4.83 -11.26 -8.16
C ALA A 40 3.65 -10.33 -7.85
N PHE A 41 3.88 -9.19 -7.16
CA PHE A 41 2.88 -8.19 -6.79
C PHE A 41 3.19 -6.81 -7.35
N CYS A 42 4.18 -6.68 -8.23
CA CYS A 42 4.58 -5.39 -8.82
C CYS A 42 3.85 -5.08 -10.14
N ASP A 43 2.96 -5.96 -10.60
CA ASP A 43 2.21 -5.75 -11.83
C ASP A 43 1.23 -4.57 -11.67
N PRO A 44 1.23 -3.58 -12.60
CA PRO A 44 0.29 -2.46 -12.54
C PRO A 44 -1.17 -2.92 -12.53
N GLY A 45 -1.98 -2.28 -11.68
CA GLY A 45 -3.38 -2.63 -11.47
C GLY A 45 -3.62 -3.72 -10.40
N THR A 46 -2.55 -4.29 -9.82
CA THR A 46 -2.68 -5.19 -8.66
C THR A 46 -3.25 -4.41 -7.47
N GLU A 47 -4.36 -4.89 -6.90
CA GLU A 47 -4.95 -4.37 -5.66
C GLU A 47 -4.37 -5.09 -4.44
N LEU A 48 -4.00 -4.33 -3.42
CA LEU A 48 -3.47 -4.83 -2.15
C LEU A 48 -4.20 -4.16 -0.99
N SER A 49 -4.44 -4.91 0.08
CA SER A 49 -4.97 -4.36 1.33
C SER A 49 -3.83 -3.79 2.17
N LEU A 50 -4.05 -2.64 2.81
CA LEU A 50 -3.07 -2.08 3.75
C LEU A 50 -3.50 -2.39 5.18
N ALA A 51 -2.63 -3.06 5.93
CA ALA A 51 -2.82 -3.53 7.30
C ALA A 51 -2.85 -2.38 8.31
N THR A 52 -3.87 -1.53 8.21
CA THR A 52 -4.17 -0.51 9.22
C THR A 52 -5.58 -0.77 9.75
N ALA A 53 -5.85 -2.03 10.12
CA ALA A 53 -7.08 -2.56 10.73
C ALA A 53 -8.41 -2.36 9.96
N GLU A 54 -8.58 -1.32 9.15
CA GLU A 54 -9.71 -1.03 8.25
C GLU A 54 -9.24 -0.14 7.06
N GLY A 55 -8.00 -0.36 6.61
CA GLY A 55 -7.29 0.56 5.70
C GLY A 55 -7.78 0.53 4.25
N PRO A 56 -7.58 1.63 3.50
CA PRO A 56 -7.90 1.69 2.07
C PRO A 56 -7.06 0.68 1.25
N ARG A 57 -7.66 0.16 0.17
CA ARG A 57 -6.93 -0.66 -0.81
C ARG A 57 -5.94 0.21 -1.58
N ALA A 58 -4.68 -0.23 -1.63
CA ALA A 58 -3.66 0.36 -2.48
C ALA A 58 -3.71 -0.30 -3.87
N VAL A 59 -3.49 0.49 -4.91
CA VAL A 59 -3.33 0.00 -6.28
C VAL A 59 -1.90 0.24 -6.70
N VAL A 60 -1.24 -0.80 -7.22
CA VAL A 60 0.10 -0.66 -7.80
C VAL A 60 -0.02 0.10 -9.11
N LEU A 61 0.63 1.25 -9.19
CA LEU A 61 0.69 2.07 -10.40
C LEU A 61 1.97 1.76 -11.18
N ALA A 62 1.88 1.77 -12.51
CA ALA A 62 3.07 1.78 -13.35
C ALA A 62 3.89 3.05 -13.06
N PRO A 63 5.23 2.99 -13.17
CA PRO A 63 6.06 4.19 -13.11
C PRO A 63 5.69 5.22 -14.19
#